data_AF-A0A7U9MV22-F1
#
_entry.id   AF-A0A7U9MV22-F1
#
_cell.length_a   1.000
_cell.length_b   1.000
_cell.length_c   1.000
_cell.angle_alpha   90.00
_cell.angle_beta   90.00
_cell.angle_gamma   90.00
#
_symmetry.space_group_name_H-M   'P 1'
#
loop_
_entity.id
_entity.type
_entity.pdbx_description
1 polymer ?
#
loop_
_entity_poly.entity_id
_entity_poly.type
_entity_poly.pdbx_seq_one_letter_code
_entity_poly.pdbx_strand_id
1 'polypeptide(L)'
;MKRGKRYLCLGFVLMAAGYMMLCTGTAIVWAGFNGFGGIWLDYTEEGQMAIGTAGCFFLLFFVLLLVYMLVKNYRERASVKYYIYDILFWILGIAAGIVLFRLFPQPGRGIIDSIMHFIREEGFLECPAP
;
A
#
# COMPACT_ATOMS: atom_id res chain seq x y z
N MET A 1 2.04 3.60 -27.37
CA MET A 1 0.81 3.12 -26.71
C MET A 1 -0.34 4.09 -26.93
N LYS A 2 -1.50 3.64 -27.45
CA LYS A 2 -2.74 4.44 -27.51
C LYS A 2 -3.17 4.87 -26.10
N ARG A 3 -3.72 6.09 -25.94
CA ARG A 3 -4.03 6.73 -24.63
C ARG A 3 -4.83 5.82 -23.68
N GLY A 4 -5.82 5.08 -24.19
CA GLY A 4 -6.63 4.14 -23.40
C GLY A 4 -5.85 2.97 -22.77
N LYS A 5 -4.81 2.43 -23.44
CA LYS A 5 -3.98 1.36 -22.86
C LYS A 5 -3.13 1.84 -21.68
N ARG A 6 -2.75 3.13 -21.67
CA ARG A 6 -1.96 3.72 -20.56
C ARG A 6 -2.79 3.82 -19.29
N TYR A 7 -4.05 4.25 -19.40
CA TYR A 7 -4.96 4.30 -18.25
C TYR A 7 -5.22 2.91 -17.69
N LEU A 8 -5.52 1.92 -18.53
CA LEU A 8 -5.72 0.54 -18.07
C LEU A 8 -4.53 0.02 -17.23
N CYS A 9 -3.29 0.15 -17.73
CA CYS A 9 -2.09 -0.26 -17.01
C CYS A 9 -1.91 0.52 -15.69
N LEU A 10 -2.14 1.83 -15.71
CA LEU A 10 -2.09 2.66 -14.52
C LEU A 10 -3.11 2.19 -13.47
N GLY A 11 -4.30 1.75 -13.90
CA GLY A 11 -5.36 1.28 -13.01
C GLY A 11 -4.96 0.01 -12.30
N PHE A 12 -4.37 -0.94 -13.04
CA PHE A 12 -3.80 -2.15 -12.45
C PHE A 12 -2.70 -1.85 -11.44
N VAL A 13 -1.83 -0.88 -11.72
CA VAL A 13 -0.76 -0.47 -10.79
C VAL A 13 -1.34 0.13 -9.51
N LEU A 14 -2.30 1.06 -9.62
CA LEU A 14 -2.95 1.67 -8.46
C LEU A 14 -3.70 0.65 -7.62
N MET A 15 -4.40 -0.28 -8.28
CA MET A 15 -5.12 -1.37 -7.64
C MET A 15 -4.18 -2.32 -6.91
N ALA A 16 -3.08 -2.73 -7.54
CA ALA A 16 -2.06 -3.59 -6.92
C ALA A 16 -1.38 -2.89 -5.74
N ALA A 17 -1.00 -1.62 -5.89
CA ALA A 17 -0.40 -0.83 -4.82
C ALA A 17 -1.36 -0.65 -3.63
N GLY A 18 -2.65 -0.39 -3.88
CA GLY A 18 -3.65 -0.25 -2.83
C GLY A 18 -3.91 -1.56 -2.10
N TYR A 19 -3.97 -2.66 -2.83
CA TYR A 19 -4.08 -4.01 -2.27
C TYR A 19 -2.86 -4.37 -1.40
N MET A 20 -1.64 -4.10 -1.88
CA MET A 20 -0.42 -4.33 -1.12
C MET A 20 -0.35 -3.46 0.14
N MET A 21 -0.73 -2.18 0.05
CA MET A 21 -0.78 -1.28 1.20
C MET A 21 -1.69 -1.83 2.31
N LEU A 22 -2.87 -2.37 1.97
CA LEU A 22 -3.77 -2.99 2.95
C LEU A 22 -3.18 -4.27 3.54
N CYS A 23 -2.57 -5.12 2.72
CA CYS A 23 -1.91 -6.34 3.19
C CYS A 23 -0.77 -6.00 4.16
N THR A 24 0.10 -5.07 3.80
CA THR A 24 1.22 -4.61 4.64
C THR A 24 0.71 -3.98 5.94
N GLY A 25 -0.26 -3.07 5.88
CA GLY A 25 -0.84 -2.46 7.08
C GLY A 25 -1.48 -3.49 8.01
N THR A 26 -2.19 -4.47 7.45
CA THR A 26 -2.75 -5.59 8.22
C THR A 26 -1.64 -6.43 8.86
N ALA A 27 -0.62 -6.81 8.11
CA ALA A 27 0.51 -7.61 8.61
C ALA A 27 1.25 -6.93 9.76
N ILE A 28 1.48 -5.61 9.67
CA ILE A 28 2.10 -4.82 10.73
C ILE A 28 1.24 -4.88 12.01
N VAL A 29 -0.04 -4.53 11.91
CA VAL A 29 -0.93 -4.54 13.09
C VAL A 29 -1.01 -5.93 13.71
N TRP A 30 -1.14 -6.98 12.88
CA TRP A 30 -1.24 -8.35 13.37
C TRP A 30 0.09 -8.92 13.86
N ALA A 31 1.26 -8.48 13.34
CA ALA A 31 2.55 -8.90 13.87
C ALA A 31 2.77 -8.39 15.30
N GLY A 32 2.44 -7.12 15.57
CA GLY A 32 2.46 -6.55 16.92
C GLY A 32 1.42 -7.16 17.86
N PHE A 33 0.26 -7.58 17.36
CA PHE A 33 -0.82 -8.15 18.17
C PHE A 33 -0.67 -9.66 18.47
N ASN A 34 -0.12 -10.44 17.53
CA ASN A 34 0.01 -11.91 17.64
C ASN A 34 1.39 -12.36 18.15
N GLY A 35 2.10 -11.53 18.92
CA GLY A 35 3.44 -11.82 19.40
C GLY A 35 3.59 -13.20 20.03
N PHE A 36 2.75 -13.53 21.00
CA PHE A 36 2.59 -14.87 21.59
C PHE A 36 1.22 -14.94 22.25
N GLY A 37 0.22 -15.55 21.60
CA GLY A 37 -1.07 -15.86 22.26
C GLY A 37 -1.90 -14.67 22.76
N GLY A 38 -1.80 -13.50 22.11
CA GLY A 38 -2.55 -12.29 22.48
C GLY A 38 -1.82 -11.29 23.37
N ILE A 39 -0.53 -11.51 23.63
CA ILE A 39 0.35 -10.51 24.23
C ILE A 39 0.80 -9.54 23.13
N TRP A 40 0.53 -8.25 23.34
CA TRP A 40 1.04 -7.18 22.50
C TRP A 40 2.57 -7.14 22.61
N LEU A 41 3.25 -7.05 21.47
CA LEU A 41 4.68 -6.78 21.40
C LEU A 41 4.88 -5.40 20.81
N ASP A 42 5.80 -4.66 21.41
CA ASP A 42 6.21 -3.38 20.85
C ASP A 42 7.26 -3.60 19.78
N TYR A 43 7.29 -2.68 18.83
CA TYR A 43 8.35 -2.64 17.84
C TYR A 43 9.62 -2.03 18.45
N THR A 44 10.76 -2.66 18.20
CA THR A 44 12.09 -2.06 18.46
C THR A 44 12.18 -0.71 17.75
N GLU A 45 13.09 0.17 18.16
CA GLU A 45 13.30 1.45 17.45
C GLU A 45 13.61 1.23 15.96
N GLU A 46 14.46 0.24 15.65
CA GLU A 46 14.79 -0.17 14.28
C GLU A 46 13.56 -0.72 13.53
N GLY A 47 12.75 -1.54 14.20
CA GLY A 47 11.52 -2.11 13.68
C GLY A 47 10.48 -1.03 13.37
N GLN A 48 10.32 -0.04 14.24
CA GLN A 48 9.45 1.12 14.03
C GLN A 48 9.90 1.92 12.80
N MET A 49 11.20 2.17 12.64
CA MET A 49 11.73 2.88 11.47
C MET A 49 11.51 2.09 10.18
N ALA A 50 11.84 0.80 10.18
CA ALA A 50 11.70 -0.07 9.01
C ALA A 50 10.23 -0.19 8.56
N ILE A 51 9.33 -0.40 9.52
CA ILE A 51 7.90 -0.58 9.28
C ILE A 51 7.22 0.74 8.93
N GLY A 52 7.58 1.82 9.61
CA GLY A 52 7.13 3.18 9.26
C GLY A 52 7.51 3.53 7.82
N THR A 53 8.73 3.18 7.42
CA THR A 53 9.20 3.36 6.03
C THR A 53 8.40 2.50 5.04
N ALA A 54 8.19 1.21 5.35
CA ALA A 54 7.41 0.31 4.49
C ALA A 54 5.94 0.75 4.34
N GLY A 55 5.32 1.24 5.41
CA GLY A 55 3.96 1.79 5.39
C GLY A 55 3.87 3.10 4.59
N CYS A 56 4.83 3.99 4.77
CA CYS A 56 4.89 5.27 4.06
C CYS A 56 5.27 5.12 2.58
N PHE A 57 5.97 4.05 2.19
CA PHE A 57 6.40 3.83 0.81
C PHE A 57 5.24 3.82 -0.19
N PHE A 58 4.15 3.13 0.13
CA PHE A 58 2.98 3.08 -0.76
C PHE A 58 2.30 4.43 -0.88
N LEU A 59 2.17 5.19 0.23
CA LEU A 59 1.64 6.55 0.23
C LEU A 59 2.52 7.49 -0.60
N LEU A 60 3.84 7.39 -0.47
CA LEU A 60 4.79 8.20 -1.23
C LEU A 60 4.73 7.84 -2.72
N PHE A 61 4.75 6.56 -3.07
CA PHE A 61 4.58 6.06 -4.44
C PHE A 61 3.31 6.63 -5.05
N PHE A 62 2.23 6.58 -4.28
CA PHE A 62 0.98 7.15 -4.66
C PHE A 62 1.13 8.66 -4.97
N VAL A 63 1.54 9.47 -4.01
CA VAL A 63 1.64 10.93 -4.20
C VAL A 63 2.54 11.28 -5.39
N LEU A 64 3.70 10.63 -5.53
CA LEU A 64 4.64 10.87 -6.61
C LEU A 64 4.05 10.54 -7.99
N LEU A 65 3.28 9.45 -8.10
CA LEU A 65 2.63 9.07 -9.34
C LEU A 65 1.51 10.06 -9.73
N LEU A 66 0.75 10.57 -8.76
CA LEU A 66 -0.24 11.62 -9.00
C LEU A 66 0.44 12.91 -9.47
N VAL A 67 1.48 13.37 -8.77
CA VAL A 67 2.27 14.56 -9.14
C VAL A 67 2.85 14.40 -10.54
N TYR A 68 3.41 13.24 -10.87
CA TYR A 68 3.91 12.95 -12.21
C TYR A 68 2.84 13.15 -13.29
N MET A 69 1.62 12.66 -13.07
CA MET A 69 0.52 12.84 -14.02
C MET A 69 0.08 14.31 -14.15
N LEU A 70 -0.03 15.02 -13.03
CA LEU A 70 -0.37 16.45 -13.03
C LEU A 70 0.67 17.27 -13.80
N VAL A 71 1.97 17.05 -13.54
CA VAL A 71 3.08 17.73 -14.23
C VAL A 71 3.06 17.43 -15.73
N LYS A 72 2.79 16.18 -16.10
CA LYS A 72 2.69 15.78 -17.51
C LYS A 72 1.53 16.48 -18.22
N ASN A 73 0.34 16.48 -17.62
CA ASN A 73 -0.83 17.16 -18.18
C ASN A 73 -0.61 18.67 -18.30
N TYR A 74 0.10 19.27 -17.34
CA TYR A 74 0.50 20.67 -17.39
C TYR A 74 1.43 20.96 -18.57
N ARG A 75 2.47 20.13 -18.76
CA ARG A 75 3.38 20.25 -19.91
C ARG A 75 2.67 20.07 -21.25
N GLU A 76 1.70 19.15 -21.33
CA GLU A 76 0.88 18.92 -22.53
C GLU A 76 -0.20 20.00 -22.74
N ARG A 77 -0.31 21.01 -21.86
CA ARG A 77 -1.37 22.04 -21.85
C ARG A 77 -2.77 21.42 -21.97
N ALA A 78 -2.95 20.29 -21.28
CA ALA A 78 -4.20 19.53 -21.32
C ALA A 78 -5.35 20.35 -20.73
N SER A 79 -6.55 20.21 -21.29
CA SER A 79 -7.76 20.83 -20.74
C SER A 79 -8.09 20.29 -19.34
N VAL A 80 -8.69 21.12 -18.48
CA VAL A 80 -9.05 20.83 -17.07
C VAL A 80 -9.70 19.45 -16.87
N LYS A 81 -10.58 19.02 -17.79
CA LYS A 81 -11.23 17.70 -17.73
C LYS A 81 -10.26 16.52 -17.58
N TYR A 82 -9.03 16.61 -18.11
CA TYR A 82 -8.04 15.52 -17.98
C TYR A 82 -7.47 15.40 -16.57
N TYR A 83 -7.35 16.51 -15.83
CA TYR A 83 -6.96 16.47 -14.42
C TYR A 83 -8.06 15.83 -13.56
N ILE A 84 -9.33 16.14 -13.85
CA ILE A 84 -10.47 15.50 -13.20
C ILE A 84 -10.48 13.99 -13.49
N TYR A 85 -10.25 13.60 -14.75
CA TYR A 85 -10.18 12.18 -15.11
C TYR A 85 -9.04 11.46 -14.39
N ASP A 86 -7.87 12.07 -14.27
CA ASP A 86 -6.74 11.47 -13.57
C ASP A 86 -7.06 11.24 -12.08
N ILE A 87 -7.72 12.19 -11.41
CA ILE A 87 -8.16 12.05 -10.01
C ILE A 87 -9.24 10.96 -9.86
N LEU A 88 -10.25 10.96 -10.74
CA LEU A 88 -11.31 9.93 -10.71
C LEU A 88 -10.75 8.54 -10.95
N PHE A 89 -9.80 8.42 -11.89
CA PHE A 89 -9.14 7.17 -12.20
C PHE A 89 -8.29 6.66 -11.03
N TRP A 90 -7.68 7.60 -10.31
CA TRP A 90 -6.98 7.36 -9.06
C TRP A 90 -7.84 6.76 -7.96
N ILE A 91 -8.97 7.40 -7.69
CA ILE A 91 -9.95 6.95 -6.70
C ILE A 91 -10.46 5.56 -7.06
N LEU A 92 -10.77 5.33 -8.35
CA LEU A 92 -11.24 4.04 -8.84
C LEU A 92 -10.20 2.92 -8.63
N GLY A 93 -8.92 3.19 -8.91
CA GLY A 93 -7.84 2.22 -8.71
C GLY A 93 -7.67 1.83 -7.25
N ILE A 94 -7.65 2.80 -6.33
CA ILE A 94 -7.55 2.55 -4.89
C ILE A 94 -8.78 1.78 -4.39
N ALA A 95 -9.98 2.20 -4.79
CA ALA A 95 -11.23 1.53 -4.43
C ALA A 95 -11.25 0.08 -4.91
N ALA A 96 -10.78 -0.19 -6.14
CA ALA A 96 -10.66 -1.54 -6.66
C ALA A 96 -9.67 -2.39 -5.83
N GLY A 97 -8.55 -1.81 -5.39
CA GLY A 97 -7.60 -2.48 -4.49
C GLY A 97 -8.23 -2.88 -3.15
N ILE A 98 -9.02 -1.98 -2.56
CA ILE A 98 -9.78 -2.24 -1.32
C ILE A 98 -10.80 -3.37 -1.52
N VAL A 99 -11.55 -3.33 -2.63
CA VAL A 99 -12.53 -4.35 -2.96
C VAL A 99 -11.85 -5.71 -3.17
N LEU A 100 -10.72 -5.76 -3.88
CA LEU A 100 -9.95 -7.00 -4.06
C LEU A 100 -9.47 -7.58 -2.73
N PHE A 101 -9.01 -6.74 -1.80
CA PHE A 101 -8.60 -7.17 -0.47
C PHE A 101 -9.74 -7.86 0.30
N ARG A 102 -10.99 -7.39 0.12
CA ARG A 102 -12.18 -7.98 0.74
C ARG A 102 -12.66 -9.23 0.02
N LEU A 103 -12.62 -9.26 -1.31
CA LEU A 103 -13.17 -10.36 -2.12
C LEU A 103 -12.22 -11.55 -2.29
N PHE A 104 -10.90 -11.32 -2.24
CA PHE A 104 -9.87 -12.35 -2.41
C PHE A 104 -9.00 -12.46 -1.15
N PRO A 105 -9.53 -12.95 -0.03
CA PRO A 105 -8.81 -12.99 1.23
C PRO A 105 -7.65 -14.00 1.24
N GLN A 106 -7.70 -15.07 0.44
CA GLN A 106 -6.65 -16.10 0.43
C GLN A 106 -5.28 -15.61 -0.09
N PRO A 107 -5.16 -14.97 -1.27
CA PRO A 107 -3.89 -14.38 -1.68
C PRO A 107 -3.43 -13.28 -0.71
N GLY A 108 -4.37 -12.59 -0.06
CA GLY A 108 -4.06 -11.56 0.94
C GLY A 108 -3.41 -12.17 2.17
N ARG A 109 -3.95 -13.28 2.68
CA ARG A 109 -3.39 -14.01 3.83
C ARG A 109 -1.97 -14.47 3.57
N GLY A 110 -1.67 -15.06 2.42
CA GLY A 110 -0.30 -15.49 2.11
C GLY A 110 0.71 -14.32 2.16
N ILE A 111 0.34 -13.15 1.63
CA ILE A 111 1.19 -11.94 1.68
C ILE A 111 1.33 -11.44 3.12
N ILE A 112 0.22 -11.37 3.85
CA ILE A 112 0.20 -10.96 5.26
C ILE A 112 1.11 -11.86 6.09
N ASP A 113 0.94 -13.17 5.98
CA ASP A 113 1.70 -14.17 6.73
C ASP A 113 3.21 -14.07 6.40
N SER A 114 3.55 -13.85 5.13
CA SER A 114 4.95 -13.67 4.69
C SER A 114 5.59 -12.43 5.31
N ILE A 115 4.88 -11.30 5.34
CA ILE A 115 5.37 -10.06 5.96
C ILE A 115 5.47 -10.22 7.47
N MET A 116 4.49 -10.84 8.11
CA MET A 116 4.51 -11.13 9.55
C MET A 116 5.70 -12.01 9.93
N HIS A 117 6.01 -13.02 9.11
CA HIS A 117 7.15 -13.90 9.32
C HIS A 117 8.46 -13.13 9.26
N PHE A 118 8.64 -12.30 8.23
CA PHE A 118 9.81 -11.42 8.09
C PHE A 118 10.01 -10.51 9.31
N ILE A 119 8.94 -9.83 9.76
CA ILE A 119 9.00 -8.95 10.94
C ILE A 119 9.49 -9.70 12.19
N ARG A 120 9.07 -10.95 12.35
CA ARG A 120 9.46 -11.78 13.51
C ARG A 120 10.89 -12.29 13.41
N GLU A 121 11.33 -12.72 12.23
CA GLU A 121 12.68 -13.26 12.03
C GLU A 121 13.77 -12.19 12.15
N GLU A 122 13.48 -10.96 11.70
CA GLU A 122 14.41 -9.83 11.82
C GLU A 122 14.53 -9.29 13.26
N GLY A 123 13.76 -9.83 14.21
CA GLY A 123 13.83 -9.40 15.61
C GLY A 123 13.28 -7.99 15.85
N PHE A 124 12.40 -7.49 14.99
CA PHE A 124 11.82 -6.15 15.09
C PHE A 124 10.81 -5.98 16.23
N LEU A 125 10.53 -7.03 16.99
CA LEU A 125 9.56 -7.05 18.09
C LEU A 125 10.28 -7.28 19.42
N GLU A 126 9.99 -6.45 20.42
CA GLU A 126 10.52 -6.55 21.78
C GLU A 126 9.45 -7.05 22.76
N CYS A 127 9.90 -7.82 23.76
CA CYS A 127 9.11 -8.26 24.90
C CYS A 127 9.85 -7.86 26.19
N PRO A 128 9.18 -7.28 27.20
CA PRO A 128 7.73 -7.08 27.34
C PRO A 128 7.25 -5.73 26.77
N ALA A 129 6.04 -5.73 26.17
CA ALA A 129 5.28 -4.48 26.03
C ALA A 129 4.82 -4.04 27.44
N PRO A 130 4.85 -2.73 27.77
CA PRO A 130 4.53 -2.21 29.10
C PRO A 130 3.08 -2.42 29.53
#